data_AF-A0A2E6GZA1-F1
#
_entry.id   AF-A0A2E6GZA1-F1
#
_cell.length_a   1.000
_cell.length_b   1.000
_cell.length_c   1.000
_cell.angle_alpha   90.00
_cell.angle_beta   90.00
_cell.angle_gamma   90.00
#
_symmetry.space_group_name_H-M   'P 1'
#
loop_
_entity.id
_entity.type
_entity.pdbx_description
1 polymer ?
#
loop_
_entity_poly.entity_id
_entity_poly.type
_entity_poly.pdbx_seq_one_letter_code
_entity_poly.pdbx_strand_id
1 'polypeptide(L)'
;MLNHVLLQLNALFIRSLINKKLKSIFLLGSFAFCLSANALDYTYISFFENNKVRSTAELLKMQGIEKDFLTPYHCTVLKDELFGLDLIQNPLRDSLNIITSKNKVLTFKDGLSSNDKFAKKVIVAIEKIRESSSGRILIERMMKSPYPLWIKAGGNRFDPRSFEERPMFGINKAGALSSFITNRLQVDRISFNQFGSGGFVNWDSKKEYSAMESDGKVRGTPTHIALGHELYHAYDSIRGLLDRRMIKGEGLEFQPAIEYRAVYMENLLRRDAGRLYRKYYSPPSKSVQGSMLDSKGRPIFLPTDCYISH
;
A
#
# COMPACT_ATOMS: atom_id res chain seq x y z
N MET A 1 -75.58 46.18 -25.31
CA MET A 1 -75.36 46.17 -23.86
C MET A 1 -74.24 45.15 -23.63
N LEU A 2 -72.97 45.50 -23.36
CA LEU A 2 -72.46 46.18 -22.15
C LEU A 2 -73.09 45.57 -20.89
N ASN A 3 -72.40 44.93 -19.93
CA ASN A 3 -70.98 44.88 -19.54
C ASN A 3 -70.69 43.55 -18.75
N HIS A 4 -69.48 43.08 -18.37
CA HIS A 4 -68.09 43.56 -18.49
C HIS A 4 -67.06 42.38 -18.28
N VAL A 5 -65.85 42.51 -18.87
CA VAL A 5 -64.48 42.26 -18.29
C VAL A 5 -64.15 40.91 -17.61
N LEU A 6 -63.33 40.00 -18.19
CA LEU A 6 -61.83 39.95 -18.30
C LEU A 6 -61.12 39.49 -16.98
N LEU A 7 -60.02 38.71 -16.91
CA LEU A 7 -58.97 38.24 -17.86
C LEU A 7 -58.44 36.81 -17.55
N GLN A 8 -57.84 36.16 -18.58
CA GLN A 8 -56.55 35.39 -18.65
C GLN A 8 -55.95 34.72 -17.37
N LEU A 9 -55.25 33.58 -17.40
CA LEU A 9 -54.25 33.00 -18.34
C LEU A 9 -54.39 31.44 -18.33
N ASN A 10 -53.72 30.60 -19.13
CA ASN A 10 -52.71 30.77 -20.19
C ASN A 10 -52.91 29.69 -21.31
N ALA A 11 -51.96 29.51 -22.25
CA ALA A 11 -52.08 28.58 -23.38
C ALA A 11 -50.82 27.75 -23.72
N LEU A 12 -50.99 26.78 -24.65
CA LEU A 12 -49.98 26.05 -25.47
C LEU A 12 -49.03 25.10 -24.70
N PHE A 13 -49.04 23.75 -24.85
CA PHE A 13 -49.26 22.83 -25.99
C PHE A 13 -48.04 22.65 -26.92
N ILE A 14 -47.15 21.70 -26.60
CA ILE A 14 -46.23 21.03 -27.53
C ILE A 14 -46.28 19.51 -27.31
N ARG A 15 -46.15 18.75 -28.41
CA ARG A 15 -46.37 17.30 -28.53
C ARG A 15 -45.26 16.41 -27.95
N SER A 16 -45.63 15.13 -27.82
CA SER A 16 -44.78 13.91 -27.95
C SER A 16 -44.10 13.39 -26.68
N LEU A 17 -44.49 12.16 -26.26
CA LEU A 17 -43.52 11.10 -25.94
C LEU A 17 -44.17 9.71 -25.75
N ILE A 18 -44.02 8.90 -26.81
CA ILE A 18 -43.66 7.46 -26.84
C ILE A 18 -44.55 6.40 -26.16
N ASN A 19 -44.93 5.42 -27.01
CA ASN A 19 -45.53 4.13 -26.68
C ASN A 19 -44.81 3.35 -25.56
N LYS A 20 -45.55 2.93 -24.54
CA LYS A 20 -45.21 1.78 -23.69
C LYS A 20 -45.95 0.53 -24.16
N LYS A 21 -45.23 -0.50 -24.65
CA LYS A 21 -45.54 -1.91 -24.36
C LYS A 21 -44.38 -2.86 -24.67
N LEU A 22 -43.86 -3.44 -23.59
CA LEU A 22 -42.99 -4.61 -23.42
C LEU A 22 -42.36 -5.26 -24.66
N LYS A 23 -41.02 -5.23 -24.71
CA LYS A 23 -40.20 -6.33 -25.21
C LYS A 23 -39.59 -7.06 -24.02
N SER A 24 -39.99 -8.31 -23.79
CA SER A 24 -39.26 -9.22 -22.90
C SER A 24 -38.13 -9.86 -23.71
N ILE A 25 -36.91 -9.34 -23.55
CA ILE A 25 -35.69 -9.94 -24.12
C ILE A 25 -35.00 -10.70 -22.98
N PHE A 26 -34.67 -11.97 -23.25
CA PHE A 26 -33.85 -12.79 -22.35
C PHE A 26 -32.50 -12.11 -22.12
N LEU A 27 -32.24 -11.65 -20.90
CA LEU A 27 -30.90 -11.27 -20.47
C LEU A 27 -30.14 -12.56 -20.14
N LEU A 28 -29.27 -13.00 -21.06
CA LEU A 28 -28.25 -13.99 -20.75
C LEU A 28 -27.27 -13.35 -19.76
N GLY A 29 -27.45 -13.65 -18.48
CA GLY A 29 -26.57 -13.22 -17.41
C GLY A 29 -25.22 -13.90 -17.53
N SER A 30 -24.24 -13.21 -18.12
CA SER A 30 -22.83 -13.60 -18.02
C SER A 30 -22.37 -13.51 -16.57
N PHE A 31 -22.48 -14.62 -15.83
CA PHE A 31 -21.80 -14.79 -14.56
C PHE A 31 -20.29 -14.72 -14.80
N ALA A 32 -19.73 -13.53 -14.55
CA ALA A 32 -18.29 -13.38 -14.43
C ALA A 32 -17.85 -14.14 -13.17
N PHE A 33 -17.35 -15.37 -13.35
CA PHE A 33 -16.65 -16.08 -12.30
C PHE A 33 -15.44 -15.25 -11.89
N CYS A 34 -15.50 -14.65 -10.69
CA CYS A 34 -14.30 -14.26 -9.97
C CYS A 34 -13.50 -15.53 -9.70
N LEU A 35 -12.53 -15.83 -10.56
CA LEU A 35 -11.49 -16.81 -10.28
C LEU A 35 -10.73 -16.32 -9.05
N SER A 36 -11.00 -16.97 -7.92
CA SER A 36 -10.22 -16.81 -6.69
C SER A 36 -8.74 -16.95 -7.03
N ALA A 37 -7.95 -15.94 -6.66
CA ALA A 37 -6.51 -16.05 -6.75
C ALA A 37 -6.07 -17.11 -5.73
N ASN A 38 -5.68 -18.29 -6.21
CA ASN A 38 -5.03 -19.27 -5.35
C ASN A 38 -3.77 -18.62 -4.79
N ALA A 39 -3.75 -18.40 -3.47
CA ALA A 39 -2.55 -17.98 -2.78
C ALA A 39 -1.47 -19.04 -3.02
N LEU A 40 -0.31 -18.62 -3.53
CA LEU A 40 0.83 -19.51 -3.68
C LEU A 40 1.38 -19.83 -2.30
N ASP A 41 1.76 -21.08 -2.04
CA ASP A 41 2.42 -21.46 -0.80
C ASP A 41 3.78 -20.75 -0.67
N TYR A 42 3.96 -19.97 0.39
CA TYR A 42 5.23 -19.30 0.69
C TYR A 42 5.55 -19.38 2.19
N THR A 43 6.84 -19.37 2.52
CA THR A 43 7.33 -19.43 3.90
C THR A 43 7.99 -18.12 4.32
N TYR A 44 7.81 -17.76 5.59
CA TYR A 44 8.37 -16.58 6.24
C TYR A 44 9.63 -16.90 7.06
N ILE A 45 10.66 -16.05 7.03
CA ILE A 45 11.88 -16.17 7.86
C ILE A 45 12.15 -14.87 8.64
N SER A 46 12.30 -14.96 9.97
CA SER A 46 12.65 -13.83 10.87
C SER A 46 14.07 -13.97 11.44
N PHE A 47 14.73 -12.83 11.75
CA PHE A 47 16.18 -12.77 12.05
C PHE A 47 16.56 -12.02 13.34
N PHE A 48 15.61 -11.65 14.20
CA PHE A 48 15.91 -10.82 15.37
C PHE A 48 16.11 -11.63 16.66
N GLU A 49 17.39 -11.84 17.05
CA GLU A 49 17.95 -11.43 18.35
C GLU A 49 19.42 -11.88 18.55
N ASN A 50 20.29 -10.94 18.96
CA ASN A 50 21.63 -11.10 19.57
C ASN A 50 22.72 -11.93 18.85
N ASN A 51 23.47 -11.27 17.95
CA ASN A 51 24.92 -11.38 17.63
C ASN A 51 25.66 -12.75 17.53
N LYS A 52 24.95 -13.87 17.57
CA LYS A 52 25.38 -15.13 16.95
C LYS A 52 24.22 -15.55 16.06
N VAL A 53 24.47 -15.79 14.77
CA VAL A 53 23.46 -16.46 13.92
C VAL A 53 23.31 -17.87 14.47
N ARG A 54 22.32 -18.06 15.36
CA ARG A 54 21.93 -19.38 15.83
C ARG A 54 21.45 -20.14 14.62
N SER A 55 22.07 -21.28 14.37
CA SER A 55 21.62 -22.21 13.34
C SER A 55 20.16 -22.61 13.61
N THR A 56 19.43 -22.97 12.55
CA THR A 56 18.06 -23.50 12.68
C THR A 56 18.01 -24.66 13.68
N ALA A 57 19.05 -25.50 13.74
CA ALA A 57 19.19 -26.58 14.71
C ALA A 57 19.32 -26.11 16.17
N GLU A 58 20.05 -25.02 16.45
CA GLU A 58 20.13 -24.44 17.80
C GLU A 58 18.77 -23.90 18.27
N LEU A 59 18.01 -23.24 17.39
CA LEU A 59 16.68 -22.71 17.72
C LEU A 59 15.68 -23.84 18.02
N LEU A 60 15.60 -24.84 17.13
CA LEU A 60 14.74 -26.02 17.29
C LEU A 60 15.06 -26.79 18.60
N LYS A 61 16.34 -27.02 18.88
CA LYS A 61 16.81 -27.70 20.09
C LYS A 61 16.47 -26.93 21.37
N MET A 62 16.54 -25.60 21.37
CA MET A 62 16.20 -24.77 22.53
C MET A 62 14.70 -24.75 22.84
N GLN A 63 13.84 -25.02 21.85
CA GLN A 63 12.38 -25.03 22.00
C GLN A 63 11.81 -26.44 22.20
N GLY A 64 12.61 -27.49 21.98
CA GLY A 64 12.15 -28.89 22.05
C GLY A 64 11.26 -29.29 20.86
N ILE A 65 11.42 -28.63 19.71
CA ILE A 65 10.55 -28.76 18.54
C ILE A 65 11.36 -29.36 17.37
N GLU A 66 10.78 -30.33 16.66
CA GLU A 66 11.41 -30.94 15.48
C GLU A 66 11.32 -30.05 14.22
N LYS A 67 12.16 -30.35 13.23
CA LYS A 67 12.46 -29.51 12.07
C LYS A 67 11.28 -29.24 11.13
N ASP A 68 10.23 -30.05 11.23
CA ASP A 68 9.06 -29.98 10.34
C ASP A 68 8.07 -28.87 10.74
N PHE A 69 8.34 -28.15 11.84
CA PHE A 69 7.52 -27.05 12.34
C PHE A 69 7.80 -25.68 11.70
N LEU A 70 8.05 -25.65 10.38
CA LEU A 70 7.75 -24.46 9.59
C LEU A 70 6.23 -24.38 9.44
N THR A 71 5.54 -23.89 10.47
CA THR A 71 4.07 -23.76 10.47
C THR A 71 3.65 -23.02 9.20
N PRO A 72 2.91 -23.66 8.28
CA PRO A 72 2.41 -22.95 7.11
C PRO A 72 1.53 -21.81 7.60
N TYR A 73 1.63 -20.65 6.95
CA TYR A 73 0.86 -19.48 7.35
C TYR A 73 -0.63 -19.69 7.04
N HIS A 74 -1.34 -20.33 7.97
CA HIS A 74 -2.77 -20.57 7.85
C HIS A 74 -3.55 -19.38 8.41
N CYS A 75 -3.65 -18.32 7.60
CA CYS A 75 -4.72 -17.37 7.78
C CYS A 75 -6.04 -17.93 7.23
N THR A 76 -7.08 -17.97 8.06
CA THR A 76 -8.42 -18.44 7.69
C THR A 76 -9.31 -17.37 7.06
N VAL A 77 -8.93 -16.08 7.17
CA VAL A 77 -9.65 -14.94 6.60
C VAL A 77 -8.64 -13.91 6.07
N LEU A 78 -8.12 -14.15 4.86
CA LEU A 78 -7.23 -13.19 4.20
C LEU A 78 -7.98 -11.88 3.93
N LYS A 79 -7.37 -10.74 4.26
CA LYS A 79 -7.80 -9.45 3.73
C LYS A 79 -7.14 -9.27 2.36
N ASP A 80 -7.85 -9.66 1.31
CA ASP A 80 -7.46 -9.49 -0.09
C ASP A 80 -7.54 -8.02 -0.58
N GLU A 81 -7.55 -7.07 0.36
CA GLU A 81 -7.70 -5.64 0.11
C GLU A 81 -6.34 -4.93 0.25
N LEU A 82 -5.91 -4.27 -0.82
CA LEU A 82 -4.73 -3.39 -0.81
C LEU A 82 -4.83 -2.29 0.27
N PHE A 83 -6.05 -1.82 0.54
CA PHE A 83 -6.37 -0.79 1.54
C PHE A 83 -7.47 -1.29 2.46
N GLY A 84 -7.09 -1.90 3.60
CA GLY A 84 -8.06 -2.28 4.62
C GLY A 84 -8.68 -1.08 5.34
N LEU A 85 -9.70 -1.36 6.17
CA LEU A 85 -10.31 -0.39 7.09
C LEU A 85 -9.29 0.09 8.14
N ASP A 86 -8.97 1.39 8.20
CA ASP A 86 -8.19 1.93 9.33
C ASP A 86 -9.10 2.21 10.53
N LEU A 87 -8.79 1.54 11.64
CA LEU A 87 -9.60 1.50 12.87
C LEU A 87 -9.53 2.79 13.71
N ILE A 88 -8.54 3.65 13.45
CA ILE A 88 -8.39 4.95 14.11
C ILE A 88 -8.15 5.99 13.00
N GLN A 89 -8.94 7.07 13.02
CA GLN A 89 -8.90 8.15 12.02
C GLN A 89 -8.48 9.45 12.71
N ASN A 90 -7.56 10.19 12.09
CA ASN A 90 -7.27 11.58 12.43
C ASN A 90 -8.21 12.52 11.64
N PRO A 91 -9.22 13.14 12.28
CA PRO A 91 -10.16 14.03 11.59
C PRO A 91 -9.53 15.35 11.11
N LEU A 92 -8.40 15.78 11.69
CA LEU A 92 -7.69 17.01 11.31
C LEU A 92 -6.90 16.86 10.00
N ARG A 93 -6.66 15.60 9.58
CA ARG A 93 -5.96 15.22 8.34
C ARG A 93 -4.56 15.83 8.20
N ASP A 94 -3.87 16.04 9.32
CA ASP A 94 -2.58 16.76 9.41
C ASP A 94 -1.36 15.86 9.58
N SER A 95 -1.51 14.55 9.41
CA SER A 95 -0.42 13.58 9.63
C SER A 95 0.61 13.52 8.51
N LEU A 96 0.25 13.86 7.26
CA LEU A 96 1.20 13.90 6.15
C LEU A 96 1.93 15.25 6.10
N ASN A 97 3.22 15.26 6.43
CA ASN A 97 4.03 16.47 6.55
C ASN A 97 5.24 16.44 5.61
N ILE A 98 5.77 17.62 5.29
CA ILE A 98 6.91 17.84 4.40
C ILE A 98 7.95 18.66 5.15
N ILE A 99 9.18 18.15 5.24
CA ILE A 99 10.33 18.88 5.77
C ILE A 99 11.00 19.60 4.60
N THR A 100 10.97 20.92 4.63
CA THR A 100 11.57 21.80 3.61
C THR A 100 13.10 21.75 3.64
N SER A 101 13.75 22.28 2.58
CA SER A 101 15.23 22.45 2.54
C SER A 101 15.80 23.32 3.67
N LYS A 102 14.95 24.06 4.40
CA LYS A 102 15.29 24.90 5.56
C LYS A 102 14.82 24.31 6.89
N ASN A 103 14.54 23.00 6.95
CA ASN A 103 14.02 22.27 8.11
C ASN A 103 12.66 22.75 8.68
N LYS A 104 11.99 23.74 8.07
CA LYS A 104 10.59 24.05 8.38
C LYS A 104 9.69 22.88 7.96
N VAL A 105 8.76 22.49 8.84
CA VAL A 105 7.70 21.52 8.58
C VAL A 105 6.50 22.21 7.92
N LEU A 106 5.92 21.59 6.90
CA LEU A 106 4.67 21.99 6.25
C LEU A 106 3.71 20.80 6.24
N THR A 107 2.50 20.96 6.76
CA THR A 107 1.45 19.95 6.67
C THR A 107 0.84 19.94 5.27
N PHE A 108 0.80 18.78 4.62
CA PHE A 108 0.18 18.61 3.31
C PHE A 108 -1.35 18.68 3.43
N LYS A 109 -1.97 19.55 2.62
CA LYS A 109 -3.42 19.74 2.49
C LYS A 109 -3.74 20.08 1.04
N ASP A 110 -4.98 19.87 0.61
CA ASP A 110 -5.43 20.25 -0.74
C ASP A 110 -5.16 21.74 -1.01
N GLY A 111 -4.61 22.05 -2.18
CA GLY A 111 -4.21 23.41 -2.55
C GLY A 111 -2.94 23.95 -1.86
N LEU A 112 -2.20 23.12 -1.09
CA LEU A 112 -0.92 23.55 -0.51
C LEU A 112 0.03 24.03 -1.60
N SER A 113 0.60 25.22 -1.41
CA SER A 113 1.73 25.74 -2.17
C SER A 113 2.90 26.07 -1.24
N SER A 114 4.11 26.12 -1.78
CA SER A 114 5.32 26.46 -1.03
C SER A 114 6.32 27.14 -1.95
N ASN A 115 7.17 28.01 -1.42
CA ASN A 115 8.30 28.58 -2.16
C ASN A 115 9.59 27.74 -2.06
N ASP A 116 9.64 26.74 -1.19
CA ASP A 116 10.78 25.84 -1.06
C ASP A 116 10.88 24.85 -2.25
N LYS A 117 12.09 24.72 -2.82
CA LYS A 117 12.33 23.92 -4.04
C LYS A 117 12.08 22.43 -3.84
N PHE A 118 12.32 21.88 -2.65
CA PHE A 118 12.02 20.47 -2.35
C PHE A 118 10.52 20.28 -2.10
N ALA A 119 9.91 21.13 -1.27
CA ALA A 119 8.47 21.04 -1.00
C ALA A 119 7.61 21.19 -2.26
N LYS A 120 7.96 22.10 -3.19
CA LYS A 120 7.32 22.19 -4.53
C LYS A 120 7.31 20.84 -5.25
N LYS A 121 8.45 20.14 -5.25
CA LYS A 121 8.57 18.81 -5.90
C LYS A 121 7.74 17.74 -5.19
N VAL A 122 7.70 17.75 -3.86
CA VAL A 122 6.88 16.80 -3.09
C VAL A 122 5.40 17.01 -3.37
N ILE A 123 4.92 18.26 -3.38
CA ILE A 123 3.52 18.59 -3.71
C ILE A 123 3.18 18.09 -5.12
N VAL A 124 3.99 18.42 -6.14
CA VAL A 124 3.76 17.95 -7.52
C VAL A 124 3.82 16.41 -7.63
N ALA A 125 4.70 15.75 -6.88
CA ALA A 125 4.78 14.29 -6.89
C ALA A 125 3.56 13.63 -6.23
N ILE A 126 3.06 14.19 -5.12
CA ILE A 126 1.82 13.74 -4.47
C ILE A 126 0.63 13.90 -5.42
N GLU A 127 0.47 15.05 -6.07
CA GLU A 127 -0.64 15.24 -7.03
C GLU A 127 -0.59 14.23 -8.18
N LYS A 128 0.60 13.95 -8.74
CA LYS A 128 0.76 12.88 -9.75
C LYS A 128 0.39 11.49 -9.24
N ILE A 129 0.65 11.19 -7.97
CA ILE A 129 0.24 9.92 -7.36
C ILE A 129 -1.30 9.85 -7.25
N ARG A 130 -1.97 10.97 -6.94
CA ARG A 130 -3.44 11.07 -6.81
C ARG A 130 -4.20 10.99 -8.14
N GLU A 131 -3.53 11.09 -9.28
CA GLU A 131 -4.12 10.83 -10.60
C GLU A 131 -4.61 9.37 -10.68
N SER A 132 -3.84 8.42 -10.13
CA SER A 132 -4.25 7.01 -9.97
C SER A 132 -5.32 6.81 -8.88
N SER A 133 -6.17 5.79 -9.02
CA SER A 133 -7.18 5.47 -8.01
C SER A 133 -6.55 4.96 -6.71
N SER A 134 -5.59 4.04 -6.81
CA SER A 134 -4.86 3.49 -5.66
C SER A 134 -4.01 4.56 -4.96
N GLY A 135 -3.32 5.42 -5.72
CA GLY A 135 -2.50 6.49 -5.14
C GLY A 135 -3.32 7.57 -4.45
N ARG A 136 -4.53 7.87 -4.94
CA ARG A 136 -5.47 8.76 -4.25
C ARG A 136 -5.87 8.21 -2.89
N ILE A 137 -6.25 6.92 -2.82
CA ILE A 137 -6.59 6.25 -1.55
C ILE A 137 -5.37 6.26 -0.63
N LEU A 138 -4.18 5.90 -1.12
CA LEU A 138 -2.94 5.93 -0.34
C LEU A 138 -2.70 7.29 0.33
N ILE A 139 -2.76 8.39 -0.43
CA ILE A 139 -2.55 9.75 0.09
C ILE A 139 -3.65 10.13 1.11
N GLU A 140 -4.92 9.82 0.83
CA GLU A 140 -6.00 10.09 1.78
C GLU A 140 -5.84 9.35 3.11
N ARG A 141 -5.43 8.08 3.07
CA ARG A 141 -5.14 7.26 4.25
C ARG A 141 -3.96 7.81 5.05
N MET A 142 -2.88 8.22 4.36
CA MET A 142 -1.72 8.86 4.99
C MET A 142 -2.08 10.18 5.69
N MET A 143 -2.90 11.03 5.08
CA MET A 143 -3.37 12.27 5.72
C MET A 143 -4.19 11.99 6.98
N LYS A 144 -5.06 10.96 6.94
CA LYS A 144 -5.95 10.54 8.04
C LYS A 144 -5.29 9.62 9.07
N SER A 145 -4.01 9.28 8.91
CA SER A 145 -3.26 8.45 9.86
C SER A 145 -3.33 9.00 11.29
N PRO A 146 -3.44 8.20 12.35
CA PRO A 146 -3.23 8.67 13.73
C PRO A 146 -1.73 8.88 14.05
N TYR A 147 -0.83 8.39 13.20
CA TYR A 147 0.62 8.53 13.35
C TYR A 147 1.19 9.55 12.35
N PRO A 148 2.03 10.51 12.78
CA PRO A 148 2.61 11.52 11.91
C PRO A 148 3.69 10.94 10.98
N LEU A 149 3.75 11.48 9.76
CA LEU A 149 4.62 11.06 8.67
C LEU A 149 5.32 12.28 8.07
N TRP A 150 6.62 12.19 7.79
CA TRP A 150 7.41 13.32 7.29
C TRP A 150 8.20 12.96 6.03
N ILE A 151 7.86 13.59 4.91
CA ILE A 151 8.63 13.51 3.66
C ILE A 151 9.82 14.48 3.75
N LYS A 152 11.05 13.98 3.59
CA LYS A 152 12.28 14.78 3.59
C LYS A 152 13.24 14.40 2.47
N ALA A 153 14.13 15.30 2.12
CA ALA A 153 15.15 15.03 1.10
C ALA A 153 16.14 13.96 1.58
N GLY A 154 16.45 12.99 0.73
CA GLY A 154 17.41 11.92 1.02
C GLY A 154 17.51 10.93 -0.15
N GLY A 155 18.17 9.79 0.05
CA GLY A 155 17.94 8.63 -0.83
C GLY A 155 16.56 8.03 -0.54
N ASN A 156 15.96 7.36 -1.53
CA ASN A 156 14.69 6.65 -1.37
C ASN A 156 14.83 5.59 -0.26
N ARG A 157 14.10 5.79 0.85
CA ARG A 157 13.92 4.83 1.95
C ARG A 157 12.86 5.34 2.94
N PHE A 158 12.14 4.41 3.56
CA PHE A 158 11.30 4.70 4.73
C PHE A 158 12.05 4.39 6.04
N ASP A 159 12.03 5.34 6.98
CA ASP A 159 12.62 5.21 8.33
C ASP A 159 11.46 5.19 9.36
N PRO A 160 11.07 4.00 9.88
CA PRO A 160 9.85 3.78 10.66
C PRO A 160 10.02 4.23 12.12
N ARG A 161 10.16 5.54 12.32
CA ARG A 161 10.30 6.16 13.64
C ARG A 161 9.96 7.65 13.67
N SER A 162 9.50 8.12 14.82
CA SER A 162 9.39 9.54 15.17
C SER A 162 10.75 10.19 15.47
N PHE A 163 10.77 11.49 15.75
CA PHE A 163 11.99 12.26 16.06
C PHE A 163 12.75 11.72 17.29
N GLU A 164 12.03 11.44 18.37
CA GLU A 164 12.59 10.96 19.65
C GLU A 164 12.71 9.43 19.73
N GLU A 165 12.35 8.71 18.66
CA GLU A 165 12.36 7.24 18.65
C GLU A 165 13.70 6.68 18.17
N ARG A 166 14.12 5.59 18.82
CA ARG A 166 15.32 4.82 18.42
C ARG A 166 15.19 4.31 16.98
N PRO A 167 16.30 4.12 16.26
CA PRO A 167 16.30 3.42 14.97
C PRO A 167 15.51 2.11 15.01
N MET A 168 14.79 1.82 13.94
CA MET A 168 13.98 0.59 13.77
C MET A 168 12.79 0.42 14.72
N PHE A 169 12.38 1.45 15.49
CA PHE A 169 11.30 1.33 16.47
C PHE A 169 10.00 0.72 15.90
N GLY A 170 9.49 1.25 14.79
CA GLY A 170 8.28 0.77 14.13
C GLY A 170 8.40 -0.64 13.56
N ILE A 171 9.58 -0.99 13.02
CA ILE A 171 9.90 -2.37 12.57
C ILE A 171 9.87 -3.34 13.75
N ASN A 172 10.42 -2.95 14.90
CA ASN A 172 10.43 -3.80 16.09
C ASN A 172 9.01 -3.96 16.66
N LYS A 173 8.18 -2.89 16.63
CA LYS A 173 6.77 -2.93 17.02
C LYS A 173 5.96 -3.87 16.12
N ALA A 174 6.15 -3.80 14.80
CA ALA A 174 5.51 -4.69 13.83
C ALA A 174 6.01 -6.15 13.92
N GLY A 175 7.30 -6.36 14.17
CA GLY A 175 7.89 -7.69 14.36
C GLY A 175 7.36 -8.40 15.61
N ALA A 176 7.28 -7.69 16.74
CA ALA A 176 6.66 -8.19 17.96
C ALA A 176 5.18 -8.56 17.72
N LEU A 177 4.45 -7.69 17.03
CA LEU A 177 3.05 -7.89 16.67
C LEU A 177 2.82 -9.14 15.79
N SER A 178 3.58 -9.28 14.70
CA SER A 178 3.52 -10.47 13.84
C SER A 178 3.89 -11.75 14.61
N SER A 179 4.77 -11.65 15.63
CA SER A 179 5.10 -12.76 16.53
C SER A 179 3.94 -13.16 17.44
N PHE A 180 3.17 -12.21 17.98
CA PHE A 180 1.96 -12.52 18.77
C PHE A 180 0.89 -13.23 17.93
N ILE A 181 0.65 -12.75 16.71
CA ILE A 181 -0.35 -13.33 15.78
C ILE A 181 0.07 -14.73 15.34
N THR A 182 1.31 -14.88 14.86
CA THR A 182 1.81 -16.14 14.30
C THR A 182 1.85 -17.26 15.35
N ASN A 183 2.23 -16.94 16.59
CA ASN A 183 2.31 -17.92 17.68
C ASN A 183 0.99 -18.08 18.47
N ARG A 184 -0.07 -17.33 18.12
CA ARG A 184 -1.37 -17.30 18.83
C ARG A 184 -1.29 -17.11 20.35
N LEU A 185 -0.22 -16.47 20.84
CA LEU A 185 -0.01 -16.24 22.28
C LEU A 185 -0.93 -15.12 22.75
N GLN A 186 -2.12 -15.49 23.25
CA GLN A 186 -3.15 -14.63 23.84
C GLN A 186 -3.61 -13.47 22.93
N VAL A 187 -4.14 -13.82 21.77
CA VAL A 187 -4.69 -12.85 20.80
C VAL A 187 -6.00 -12.22 21.31
N ASP A 188 -6.79 -12.95 22.11
CA ASP A 188 -8.18 -12.64 22.48
C ASP A 188 -8.41 -11.35 23.31
N ARG A 189 -7.35 -10.64 23.72
CA ARG A 189 -7.44 -9.43 24.56
C ARG A 189 -6.49 -8.29 24.18
N ILE A 190 -5.70 -8.42 23.10
CA ILE A 190 -4.78 -7.35 22.68
C ILE A 190 -5.50 -6.42 21.70
N SER A 191 -5.69 -5.16 22.08
CA SER A 191 -6.34 -4.15 21.25
C SER A 191 -5.42 -3.71 20.10
N PHE A 192 -5.44 -4.43 18.99
CA PHE A 192 -4.53 -4.19 17.86
C PHE A 192 -4.75 -2.87 17.12
N ASN A 193 -5.87 -2.17 17.34
CA ASN A 193 -6.15 -0.84 16.80
C ASN A 193 -5.10 0.23 17.19
N GLN A 194 -4.29 0.01 18.23
CA GLN A 194 -3.21 0.92 18.67
C GLN A 194 -1.81 0.53 18.13
N PHE A 195 -1.74 -0.42 17.20
CA PHE A 195 -0.48 -0.82 16.57
C PHE A 195 -0.23 -0.09 15.25
N GLY A 196 1.05 0.25 15.07
CA GLY A 196 1.51 1.16 14.02
C GLY A 196 2.49 2.20 14.55
N SER A 197 3.15 2.87 13.62
CA SER A 197 4.19 3.85 13.85
C SER A 197 4.22 4.90 12.75
N GLY A 198 4.61 6.12 13.10
CA GLY A 198 4.96 7.17 12.15
C GLY A 198 6.27 6.87 11.42
N GLY A 199 6.83 7.87 10.75
CA GLY A 199 8.13 7.70 10.10
C GLY A 199 8.54 8.80 9.14
N PHE A 200 9.80 8.73 8.71
CA PHE A 200 10.37 9.61 7.70
C PHE A 200 10.41 8.91 6.34
N VAL A 201 9.69 9.46 5.37
CA VAL A 201 9.82 9.12 3.96
C VAL A 201 10.99 9.93 3.41
N ASN A 202 12.14 9.30 3.20
CA ASN A 202 13.29 9.94 2.58
C ASN A 202 13.14 9.75 1.06
N TRP A 203 13.27 10.82 0.27
CA TRP A 203 13.00 10.77 -1.16
C TRP A 203 14.01 11.56 -2.00
N ASP A 204 14.54 10.91 -3.04
CA ASP A 204 15.38 11.55 -4.06
C ASP A 204 14.50 12.16 -5.16
N SER A 205 14.15 13.42 -4.94
CA SER A 205 13.40 14.23 -5.89
C SER A 205 14.15 14.59 -7.19
N LYS A 206 15.43 14.20 -7.35
CA LYS A 206 16.32 14.60 -8.45
C LYS A 206 16.67 13.44 -9.38
N LYS A 207 16.87 12.23 -8.85
CA LYS A 207 17.41 11.09 -9.60
C LYS A 207 16.35 10.01 -9.80
N GLU A 208 16.06 9.67 -11.05
CA GLU A 208 15.35 8.43 -11.37
C GLU A 208 16.21 7.22 -11.00
N TYR A 209 15.60 6.22 -10.37
CA TYR A 209 16.26 4.94 -10.11
C TYR A 209 15.97 3.97 -11.26
N SER A 210 16.94 3.11 -11.58
CA SER A 210 16.81 2.13 -12.66
C SER A 210 16.05 0.89 -12.19
N ALA A 211 15.02 0.48 -12.93
CA ALA A 211 14.29 -0.76 -12.72
C ALA A 211 14.34 -1.63 -13.99
N MET A 212 14.46 -2.94 -13.85
CA MET A 212 14.16 -3.86 -14.97
C MET A 212 12.66 -4.07 -15.04
N GLU A 213 12.09 -3.80 -16.20
CA GLU A 213 10.65 -3.92 -16.46
C GLU A 213 10.30 -5.33 -17.02
N SER A 214 9.01 -5.61 -17.21
CA SER A 214 8.50 -6.94 -17.58
C SER A 214 9.01 -7.46 -18.92
N ASP A 215 9.41 -6.57 -19.84
CA ASP A 215 10.08 -6.92 -21.12
C ASP A 215 11.59 -7.19 -20.98
N GLY A 216 12.12 -7.24 -19.75
CA GLY A 216 13.52 -7.49 -19.45
C GLY A 216 14.45 -6.30 -19.70
N LYS A 217 13.94 -5.13 -20.08
CA LYS A 217 14.77 -3.93 -20.31
C LYS A 217 14.87 -3.09 -19.04
N VAL A 218 16.06 -2.54 -18.80
CA VAL A 218 16.30 -1.60 -17.69
C VAL A 218 15.91 -0.20 -18.14
N ARG A 219 15.04 0.48 -17.39
CA ARG A 219 14.59 1.86 -17.65
C ARG A 219 14.61 2.71 -16.37
N GLY A 220 14.74 4.02 -16.54
CA GLY A 220 14.54 4.98 -15.46
C GLY A 220 13.09 4.98 -14.97
N THR A 221 12.90 4.95 -13.65
CA THR A 221 11.60 5.05 -12.99
C THR A 221 11.35 6.49 -12.53
N PRO A 222 10.23 7.12 -12.93
CA PRO A 222 9.89 8.47 -12.52
C PRO A 222 9.89 8.64 -11.00
N THR A 223 10.45 9.74 -10.51
CA THR A 223 10.67 9.96 -9.08
C THR A 223 9.39 9.95 -8.23
N HIS A 224 8.22 10.31 -8.80
CA HIS A 224 6.94 10.23 -8.10
C HIS A 224 6.44 8.78 -7.92
N ILE A 225 6.77 7.86 -8.83
CA ILE A 225 6.51 6.42 -8.66
C ILE A 225 7.41 5.86 -7.55
N ALA A 226 8.67 6.31 -7.50
CA ALA A 226 9.59 6.00 -6.41
C ALA A 226 9.08 6.53 -5.06
N LEU A 227 8.51 7.75 -5.03
CA LEU A 227 7.86 8.28 -3.83
C LEU A 227 6.67 7.38 -3.43
N GLY A 228 5.82 6.99 -4.37
CA GLY A 228 4.67 6.10 -4.12
C GLY A 228 5.03 4.76 -3.47
N HIS A 229 6.18 4.18 -3.83
CA HIS A 229 6.75 2.99 -3.19
C HIS A 229 7.08 3.25 -1.70
N GLU A 230 7.82 4.32 -1.39
CA GLU A 230 8.17 4.71 -0.01
C GLU A 230 6.95 5.11 0.84
N LEU A 231 5.96 5.77 0.22
CA LEU A 231 4.68 6.09 0.84
C LEU A 231 3.88 4.82 1.18
N TYR A 232 4.04 3.73 0.42
CA TYR A 232 3.42 2.45 0.75
C TYR A 232 4.09 1.76 1.95
N HIS A 233 5.42 1.84 2.09
CA HIS A 233 6.08 1.43 3.34
C HIS A 233 5.55 2.22 4.55
N ALA A 234 5.34 3.53 4.38
CA ALA A 234 4.70 4.34 5.40
C ALA A 234 3.26 3.89 5.69
N TYR A 235 2.49 3.47 4.68
CA TYR A 235 1.14 2.93 4.87
C TYR A 235 1.11 1.56 5.58
N ASP A 236 2.11 0.70 5.36
CA ASP A 236 2.30 -0.50 6.19
C ASP A 236 2.68 -0.12 7.64
N SER A 237 3.53 0.90 7.82
CA SER A 237 3.94 1.40 9.14
C SER A 237 2.79 1.88 10.00
N ILE A 238 1.91 2.73 9.48
CA ILE A 238 0.80 3.29 10.27
C ILE A 238 -0.25 2.24 10.66
N ARG A 239 -0.22 1.06 10.03
CA ARG A 239 -1.07 -0.09 10.34
C ARG A 239 -0.38 -1.16 11.20
N GLY A 240 0.91 -1.00 11.50
CA GLY A 240 1.72 -1.99 12.24
C GLY A 240 2.15 -3.20 11.40
N LEU A 241 2.09 -3.10 10.06
CA LEU A 241 2.22 -4.22 9.12
C LEU A 241 3.60 -4.34 8.47
N LEU A 242 4.63 -3.67 9.00
CA LEU A 242 5.99 -3.71 8.46
C LEU A 242 6.60 -5.11 8.57
N ASP A 243 6.38 -5.91 7.53
CA ASP A 243 6.70 -7.33 7.51
C ASP A 243 8.07 -7.57 6.86
N ARG A 244 9.07 -7.77 7.71
CA ARG A 244 10.44 -8.07 7.31
C ARG A 244 10.72 -9.55 7.07
N ARG A 245 9.71 -10.41 7.19
CA ARG A 245 9.90 -11.84 6.97
C ARG A 245 10.21 -12.08 5.49
N MET A 246 11.30 -12.80 5.21
CA MET A 246 11.72 -13.06 3.83
C MET A 246 10.78 -14.05 3.16
N ILE A 247 10.40 -13.76 1.91
CA ILE A 247 9.60 -14.62 1.05
C ILE A 247 10.54 -15.57 0.30
N LYS A 248 10.27 -16.87 0.39
CA LYS A 248 10.94 -17.92 -0.40
C LYS A 248 9.90 -18.83 -1.03
N GLY A 249 10.00 -19.02 -2.34
CA GLY A 249 9.18 -19.92 -3.15
C GLY A 249 9.77 -20.06 -4.55
N GLU A 250 9.31 -21.06 -5.32
CA GLU A 250 9.78 -21.24 -6.70
C GLU A 250 9.34 -20.07 -7.58
N GLY A 251 10.25 -19.55 -8.40
CA GLY A 251 9.99 -18.41 -9.28
C GLY A 251 9.82 -17.06 -8.59
N LEU A 252 9.88 -17.00 -7.25
CA LEU A 252 9.76 -15.76 -6.47
C LEU A 252 11.14 -15.14 -6.16
N GLU A 253 11.26 -13.81 -6.30
CA GLU A 253 12.47 -13.11 -5.85
C GLU A 253 12.60 -13.18 -4.32
N PHE A 254 13.79 -13.52 -3.82
CA PHE A 254 14.05 -13.58 -2.38
C PHE A 254 14.14 -12.18 -1.75
N GLN A 255 12.99 -11.64 -1.36
CA GLN A 255 12.80 -10.31 -0.77
C GLN A 255 11.84 -10.37 0.43
N PRO A 256 11.88 -9.41 1.36
CA PRO A 256 10.92 -9.37 2.45
C PRO A 256 9.54 -8.94 1.97
N ALA A 257 8.49 -9.40 2.66
CA ALA A 257 7.10 -9.20 2.25
C ALA A 257 6.70 -7.72 2.08
N ILE A 258 7.29 -6.84 2.90
CA ILE A 258 7.14 -5.39 2.77
C ILE A 258 7.53 -4.85 1.38
N GLU A 259 8.56 -5.42 0.74
CA GLU A 259 9.04 -4.97 -0.59
C GLU A 259 8.12 -5.47 -1.69
N TYR A 260 7.61 -6.69 -1.58
CA TYR A 260 6.58 -7.22 -2.48
C TYR A 260 5.35 -6.32 -2.50
N ARG A 261 4.83 -5.92 -1.33
CA ARG A 261 3.64 -5.05 -1.27
C ARG A 261 3.92 -3.63 -1.78
N ALA A 262 5.10 -3.08 -1.49
CA ALA A 262 5.51 -1.78 -2.02
C ALA A 262 5.76 -1.79 -3.54
N VAL A 263 6.33 -2.87 -4.10
CA VAL A 263 6.46 -3.06 -5.56
C VAL A 263 5.12 -3.35 -6.23
N TYR A 264 4.18 -4.03 -5.55
CA TYR A 264 2.81 -4.18 -6.03
C TYR A 264 2.11 -2.82 -6.17
N MET A 265 2.16 -1.98 -5.12
CA MET A 265 1.64 -0.61 -5.18
C MET A 265 2.34 0.21 -6.27
N GLU A 266 3.67 0.14 -6.35
CA GLU A 266 4.44 0.80 -7.40
C GLU A 266 3.96 0.38 -8.80
N ASN A 267 3.72 -0.92 -9.01
CA ASN A 267 3.26 -1.46 -10.28
C ASN A 267 1.86 -0.99 -10.68
N LEU A 268 0.98 -0.68 -9.73
CA LEU A 268 -0.30 -0.02 -10.01
C LEU A 268 -0.08 1.42 -10.50
N LEU A 269 0.84 2.17 -9.88
CA LEU A 269 1.22 3.51 -10.35
C LEU A 269 1.89 3.45 -11.74
N ARG A 270 2.73 2.44 -12.01
CA ARG A 270 3.34 2.20 -13.34
C ARG A 270 2.26 1.97 -14.40
N ARG A 271 1.29 1.07 -14.13
CA ARG A 271 0.19 0.78 -15.05
C ARG A 271 -0.60 2.03 -15.40
N ASP A 272 -1.01 2.80 -14.39
CA ASP A 272 -1.84 3.99 -14.58
C ASP A 272 -1.06 5.12 -15.28
N ALA A 273 0.28 5.12 -15.17
CA ALA A 273 1.19 5.97 -15.95
C ALA A 273 1.59 5.40 -17.32
N GLY A 274 0.93 4.34 -17.81
CA GLY A 274 1.19 3.73 -19.12
C GLY A 274 2.54 2.99 -19.24
N ARG A 275 3.11 2.55 -18.11
CA ARG A 275 4.42 1.90 -18.04
C ARG A 275 4.33 0.39 -17.80
N LEU A 276 5.35 -0.33 -18.25
CA LEU A 276 5.55 -1.73 -17.93
C LEU A 276 5.87 -1.94 -16.44
N TYR A 277 5.46 -3.08 -15.91
CA TYR A 277 5.68 -3.46 -14.52
C TYR A 277 7.17 -3.66 -14.22
N ARG A 278 7.61 -3.22 -13.03
CA ARG A 278 8.89 -3.58 -12.42
C ARG A 278 8.90 -5.09 -12.14
N LYS A 279 9.89 -5.78 -12.67
CA LYS A 279 10.01 -7.24 -12.65
C LYS A 279 10.79 -7.77 -11.42
N TYR A 280 11.70 -6.95 -10.91
CA TYR A 280 12.56 -7.27 -9.77
C TYR A 280 12.66 -6.07 -8.83
N TYR A 281 12.79 -6.32 -7.53
CA TYR A 281 13.17 -5.30 -6.56
C TYR A 281 14.65 -4.94 -6.72
N SER A 282 15.54 -5.93 -6.59
CA SER A 282 16.97 -5.67 -6.72
C SER A 282 17.34 -5.33 -8.17
N PRO A 283 18.36 -4.49 -8.41
CA PRO A 283 18.96 -4.37 -9.73
C PRO A 283 19.36 -5.78 -10.24
N PRO A 284 19.08 -6.11 -11.51
CA PRO A 284 19.27 -7.46 -12.02
C PRO A 284 20.75 -7.82 -12.11
N SER A 285 21.27 -8.47 -11.07
CA SER A 285 22.54 -9.19 -11.11
C SER A 285 22.28 -10.63 -11.59
N LYS A 286 23.35 -11.33 -12.00
CA LYS A 286 23.28 -12.78 -12.31
C LYS A 286 22.86 -13.66 -11.11
N SER A 287 22.77 -13.10 -9.90
CA SER A 287 22.35 -13.80 -8.68
C SER A 287 20.89 -13.55 -8.29
N VAL A 288 20.16 -12.68 -8.99
CA VAL A 288 18.72 -12.51 -8.74
C VAL A 288 17.95 -13.67 -9.39
N GLN A 289 17.48 -14.59 -8.55
CA GLN A 289 16.60 -15.69 -8.94
C GLN A 289 15.15 -15.34 -8.59
N GLY A 290 14.21 -15.75 -9.46
CA GLY A 290 12.77 -15.45 -9.30
C GLY A 290 12.40 -13.99 -9.56
N SER A 291 11.10 -13.67 -9.59
CA SER A 291 10.55 -12.37 -9.97
C SER A 291 9.43 -11.94 -9.01
N MET A 292 9.11 -10.65 -9.01
CA MET A 292 7.91 -10.09 -8.34
C MET A 292 6.65 -10.09 -9.23
N LEU A 293 6.71 -10.77 -10.37
CA LEU A 293 5.57 -10.98 -11.28
C LEU A 293 5.17 -12.46 -11.31
N ASP A 294 3.87 -12.73 -11.45
CA ASP A 294 3.33 -14.07 -11.61
C ASP A 294 3.68 -14.68 -12.99
N SER A 295 3.32 -15.95 -13.20
CA SER A 295 3.53 -16.65 -14.47
C SER A 295 2.79 -16.03 -15.68
N LYS A 296 1.91 -15.07 -15.45
CA LYS A 296 1.19 -14.28 -16.48
C LYS A 296 1.77 -12.87 -16.64
N GLY A 297 2.90 -12.56 -15.98
CA GLY A 297 3.57 -11.26 -16.03
C GLY A 297 2.85 -10.16 -15.24
N ARG A 298 1.93 -10.51 -14.32
CA ARG A 298 1.16 -9.57 -13.51
C ARG A 298 1.83 -9.36 -12.14
N PRO A 299 1.70 -8.19 -11.49
CA PRO A 299 2.26 -7.96 -10.16
C PRO A 299 1.70 -8.95 -9.13
N ILE A 300 2.59 -9.55 -8.33
CA ILE A 300 2.19 -10.44 -7.23
C ILE A 300 1.66 -9.58 -6.08
N PHE A 301 0.39 -9.74 -5.74
CA PHE A 301 -0.16 -9.22 -4.50
C PHE A 301 0.19 -10.17 -3.36
N LEU A 302 0.89 -9.69 -2.34
CA LEU A 302 0.98 -10.38 -1.06
C LEU A 302 -0.05 -9.76 -0.09
N PRO A 303 -0.93 -10.58 0.51
CA PRO A 303 -1.89 -10.08 1.49
C PRO A 303 -1.16 -9.53 2.73
N THR A 304 -1.88 -8.70 3.48
CA THR A 304 -1.42 -8.24 4.80
C THR A 304 -1.75 -9.27 5.87
N ASP A 305 -0.96 -9.30 6.96
CA ASP A 305 -1.24 -10.18 8.11
C ASP A 305 -2.68 -10.03 8.61
N CYS A 306 -3.29 -11.15 9.03
CA CYS A 306 -4.71 -11.21 9.34
C CYS A 306 -5.02 -10.76 10.77
N TYR A 307 -5.49 -9.52 10.89
CA TYR A 307 -6.09 -8.98 12.12
C TYR A 307 -7.60 -9.13 12.05
N ILE A 308 -8.14 -10.04 12.88
CA ILE A 308 -9.54 -10.00 13.27
C ILE A 308 -9.67 -8.84 14.26
N SER A 309 -10.21 -7.72 13.78
CA SER A 309 -10.74 -6.68 14.66
C SER A 309 -12.09 -7.15 15.17
N HIS A 310 -12.14 -7.56 16.44
CA HIS A 310 -13.38 -7.63 17.21
C HIS A 310 -13.76 -6.20 17.66
#